data_AF-A0A958VZD7-F1
#
_entry.id   AF-A0A958VZD7-F1
#
_cell.length_a   1.000
_cell.length_b   1.000
_cell.length_c   1.000
_cell.angle_alpha   90.00
_cell.angle_beta   90.00
_cell.angle_gamma   90.00
#
_symmetry.space_group_name_H-M   'P 1'
#
loop_
_entity.id
_entity.type
_entity.pdbx_description
1 polymer ?
#
loop_
_entity_poly.entity_id
_entity_poly.type
_entity_poly.pdbx_seq_one_letter_code
_entity_poly.pdbx_strand_id
1 'polypeptide(L)'
;AKNPLLQKILTVLGGQIFHGDVEITHLMLLKLSKTQFYHGSCFIQGRMAAVFFFEDIDMGMACVQLSNEVRYARFSSTLIEGHHLDNKTSALRKDLH
;
A
#
# COMPACT_ATOMS: atom_id res chain seq x y z
N ALA A 1 -15.93 -3.80 -0.51
CA ALA A 1 -15.75 -2.44 0.03
C ALA A 1 -14.72 -1.68 -0.81
N LYS A 2 -14.82 -0.35 -0.93
CA LYS A 2 -13.77 0.49 -1.53
C LYS A 2 -13.03 1.21 -0.40
N ASN A 3 -11.70 1.23 -0.42
CA ASN A 3 -10.87 1.94 0.55
C ASN A 3 -9.69 2.63 -0.17
N PRO A 4 -9.80 3.94 -0.47
CA PRO A 4 -8.77 4.68 -1.20
C PRO A 4 -7.41 4.75 -0.47
N LEU A 5 -7.43 4.74 0.88
CA LEU A 5 -6.20 4.72 1.67
C LEU A 5 -5.43 3.42 1.41
N LEU A 6 -6.11 2.26 1.51
CA LEU A 6 -5.48 0.98 1.23
C LEU A 6 -4.95 0.89 -0.20
N GLN A 7 -5.66 1.43 -1.18
CA GLN A 7 -5.16 1.47 -2.55
C GLN A 7 -3.84 2.28 -2.67
N LYS A 8 -3.75 3.44 -1.99
CA LYS A 8 -2.52 4.23 -1.94
C LYS A 8 -1.39 3.47 -1.21
N ILE A 9 -1.67 2.84 -0.07
CA ILE A 9 -0.68 2.05 0.69
C ILE A 9 -0.11 0.96 -0.21
N LEU A 10 -0.98 0.19 -0.86
CA LEU A 10 -0.58 -0.90 -1.75
C LEU A 10 0.24 -0.40 -2.94
N THR A 11 -0.06 0.80 -3.46
CA THR A 11 0.73 1.43 -4.52
C THR A 11 2.14 1.78 -4.03
N VAL A 12 2.27 2.39 -2.86
CA VAL A 12 3.58 2.72 -2.25
C VAL A 12 4.37 1.44 -1.96
N LEU A 13 3.75 0.44 -1.32
CA LEU A 13 4.39 -0.84 -1.01
C LEU A 13 4.84 -1.57 -2.28
N GLY A 14 4.00 -1.59 -3.32
CA GLY A 14 4.38 -2.18 -4.60
C GLY A 14 5.57 -1.44 -5.22
N GLY A 15 5.60 -0.12 -5.18
CA GLY A 15 6.74 0.64 -5.69
C GLY A 15 8.04 0.37 -4.92
N GLN A 16 7.97 0.13 -3.61
CA GLN A 16 9.12 -0.30 -2.81
C GLN A 16 9.58 -1.73 -3.15
N ILE A 17 8.64 -2.65 -3.44
CA ILE A 17 8.95 -4.05 -3.75
C ILE A 17 9.52 -4.22 -5.17
N PHE A 18 8.98 -3.46 -6.14
CA PHE A 18 9.28 -3.59 -7.57
C PHE A 18 10.15 -2.47 -8.14
N HIS A 19 10.56 -1.49 -7.31
CA HIS A 19 11.45 -0.38 -7.67
C HIS A 19 10.93 0.49 -8.83
N GLY A 20 9.68 0.92 -8.78
CA GLY A 20 9.10 1.81 -9.79
C GLY A 20 7.60 2.03 -9.63
N ASP A 21 6.98 2.64 -10.63
CA ASP A 21 5.53 2.78 -10.66
C ASP A 21 4.86 1.41 -10.78
N VAL A 22 3.77 1.22 -10.04
CA VAL A 22 3.04 -0.04 -10.00
C VAL A 22 1.57 0.16 -10.25
N GLU A 23 0.99 -0.82 -10.94
CA GLU A 23 -0.45 -0.93 -11.11
C GLU A 23 -1.03 -1.86 -10.05
N ILE A 24 -2.09 -1.39 -9.38
CA ILE A 24 -2.91 -2.19 -8.49
C ILE A 24 -4.22 -2.52 -9.20
N THR A 25 -4.48 -3.80 -9.44
CA THR A 25 -5.71 -4.26 -10.11
C THR A 25 -6.50 -5.21 -9.23
N HIS A 26 -7.81 -5.34 -9.53
CA HIS A 26 -8.73 -6.27 -8.86
C HIS A 26 -8.68 -6.21 -7.32
N LEU A 27 -8.60 -5.00 -6.76
CA LEU A 27 -8.65 -4.81 -5.31
C LEU A 27 -10.03 -5.20 -4.77
N MET A 28 -10.07 -6.31 -4.05
CA MET A 28 -11.26 -6.86 -3.42
C MET A 28 -11.10 -6.82 -1.90
N LEU A 29 -11.95 -6.03 -1.24
CA LEU A 29 -11.90 -5.85 0.21
C LEU A 29 -13.22 -6.24 0.88
N LEU A 30 -13.10 -7.03 1.95
CA LEU A 30 -14.13 -7.32 2.93
C LEU A 30 -13.87 -6.42 4.16
N LYS A 31 -14.91 -5.73 4.64
CA LYS A 31 -14.87 -4.99 5.92
C LYS A 31 -15.62 -5.78 6.98
N LEU A 32 -14.98 -6.06 8.11
CA LEU A 32 -15.61 -6.60 9.30
C LEU A 32 -15.90 -5.45 10.27
N SER A 33 -17.14 -4.97 10.26
CA SER A 33 -17.55 -3.74 10.97
C SER A 33 -17.37 -3.81 12.49
N LYS A 34 -17.45 -5.00 13.09
CA LYS A 34 -17.33 -5.17 14.55
C LYS A 34 -15.90 -4.94 15.07
N THR A 35 -14.91 -5.09 14.20
CA THR A 35 -13.48 -5.05 14.57
C THR A 35 -12.71 -3.99 13.79
N GLN A 36 -13.41 -3.08 13.09
CA GLN A 36 -12.82 -2.02 12.26
C GLN A 36 -11.68 -2.53 11.38
N PHE A 37 -11.92 -3.69 10.76
CA PHE A 37 -10.91 -4.50 10.11
C PHE A 37 -11.25 -4.66 8.62
N TYR A 38 -10.25 -4.46 7.78
CA TYR A 38 -10.28 -4.80 6.37
C TYR A 38 -9.41 -6.02 6.12
N HIS A 39 -9.90 -6.93 5.28
CA HIS A 39 -9.12 -8.01 4.70
C HIS A 39 -9.46 -8.13 3.23
N GLY A 40 -8.48 -8.54 2.42
CA GLY A 40 -8.74 -8.78 1.02
C GLY A 40 -7.52 -9.14 0.21
N SER A 41 -7.68 -9.06 -1.10
CA SER A 41 -6.64 -9.38 -2.07
C SER A 41 -6.65 -8.39 -3.24
N CYS A 42 -5.55 -8.35 -3.97
CA CYS A 42 -5.39 -7.61 -5.21
C CYS A 42 -4.27 -8.23 -6.04
N PHE A 43 -4.03 -7.68 -7.23
CA PHE A 43 -2.78 -7.89 -7.95
C PHE A 43 -1.94 -6.62 -7.94
N ILE A 44 -0.65 -6.78 -7.65
CA ILE A 44 0.38 -5.73 -7.74
C ILE A 44 1.34 -6.17 -8.85
N GLN A 45 1.40 -5.43 -9.97
CA GLN A 45 2.21 -5.83 -11.13
C GLN A 45 1.93 -7.29 -11.59
N GLY A 46 0.64 -7.65 -11.63
CA GLY A 46 0.19 -9.00 -11.98
C GLY A 46 0.49 -10.09 -10.93
N ARG A 47 1.10 -9.74 -9.80
CA ARG A 47 1.40 -10.66 -8.69
C ARG A 47 0.31 -10.62 -7.64
N MET A 48 -0.14 -11.80 -7.20
CA MET A 48 -1.16 -11.90 -6.16
C MET A 48 -0.64 -11.33 -4.85
N ALA A 49 -1.45 -10.48 -4.23
CA ALA A 49 -1.20 -9.95 -2.91
C ALA A 49 -2.44 -10.11 -2.03
N ALA A 50 -2.22 -10.39 -0.74
CA ALA A 50 -3.25 -10.30 0.27
C ALA A 50 -2.92 -9.17 1.24
N VAL A 51 -3.96 -8.55 1.78
CA VAL A 51 -3.85 -7.44 2.71
C VAL A 51 -4.81 -7.62 3.87
N PHE A 52 -4.37 -7.19 5.04
CA PHE A 52 -5.29 -6.88 6.13
C PHE A 52 -4.88 -5.58 6.81
N PHE A 53 -5.85 -4.89 7.40
CA PHE A 53 -5.68 -3.58 8.02
C PHE A 53 -6.68 -3.37 9.14
N PHE A 54 -6.19 -2.91 10.28
CA PHE A 54 -6.95 -2.55 11.47
C PHE A 54 -7.01 -1.02 11.53
N GLU A 55 -8.20 -0.44 11.35
CA GLU A 55 -8.38 1.02 11.36
C GLU A 55 -8.21 1.63 12.75
N ASP A 56 -8.51 0.88 13.81
CA ASP A 56 -8.47 1.33 15.20
C ASP A 56 -7.03 1.58 15.70
N ILE A 57 -6.08 0.79 15.23
CA ILE A 57 -4.64 0.94 15.54
C ILE A 57 -3.82 1.48 14.37
N ASP A 58 -4.48 1.78 13.24
CA ASP A 58 -3.86 2.27 12.02
C ASP A 58 -2.66 1.44 11.53
N MET A 59 -2.81 0.11 11.57
CA MET A 59 -1.74 -0.81 11.17
C MET A 59 -2.27 -1.96 10.35
N GLY A 60 -1.44 -2.44 9.43
CA GLY A 60 -1.77 -3.56 8.58
C GLY A 60 -0.55 -4.32 8.11
N MET A 61 -0.83 -5.37 7.36
CA MET A 61 0.19 -6.16 6.68
C MET A 61 -0.30 -6.50 5.28
N ALA A 62 0.62 -6.44 4.32
CA ALA A 62 0.45 -7.01 3.00
C ALA A 62 1.43 -8.17 2.83
N CYS A 63 1.01 -9.20 2.10
CA CYS A 63 1.91 -10.19 1.55
C CYS A 63 1.81 -10.20 0.03
N VAL A 64 2.93 -10.36 -0.66
CA VAL A 64 3.00 -10.37 -2.13
C VAL A 64 3.75 -11.63 -2.56
N GLN A 65 3.11 -12.42 -3.42
CA GLN A 65 3.71 -13.61 -4.01
C GLN A 65 4.63 -13.21 -5.16
N LEU A 66 5.94 -13.43 -4.99
CA LEU A 66 6.92 -13.31 -6.06
C LEU A 66 7.21 -14.70 -6.66
N SER A 67 8.08 -14.76 -7.67
CA SER A 67 8.34 -16.01 -8.41
C SER A 67 8.92 -17.13 -7.53
N ASN A 68 9.69 -16.79 -6.50
CA ASN A 68 10.43 -17.74 -5.66
C ASN A 68 10.26 -17.49 -4.15
N GLU A 69 9.51 -16.47 -3.75
CA GLU A 69 9.34 -16.09 -2.36
C GLU A 69 8.00 -15.38 -2.13
N VAL A 70 7.60 -15.27 -0.86
CA VAL A 70 6.52 -14.38 -0.43
C VAL A 70 7.16 -13.28 0.41
N ARG A 71 6.94 -12.03 0.01
CA ARG A 71 7.36 -10.87 0.81
C ARG A 71 6.22 -10.41 1.70
N TYR A 72 6.53 -10.15 2.96
CA TYR A 72 5.61 -9.58 3.93
C TYR A 72 6.04 -8.15 4.25
N ALA A 73 5.09 -7.23 4.22
CA ALA A 73 5.32 -5.82 4.55
C ALA A 73 4.28 -5.36 5.58
N ARG A 74 4.75 -4.89 6.73
CA ARG A 74 3.92 -4.17 7.69
C ARG A 74 3.83 -2.71 7.28
N PHE A 75 2.70 -2.08 7.54
CA PHE A 75 2.48 -0.67 7.24
C PHE A 75 1.60 -0.01 8.30
N SER A 76 1.71 1.31 8.41
CA SER A 76 0.77 2.21 9.08
C SER A 76 0.33 3.31 8.11
N SER A 77 -0.81 3.97 8.31
CA SER A 77 -1.22 5.05 7.40
C SER A 77 -0.31 6.28 7.47
N THR A 78 0.40 6.47 8.58
CA THR A 78 1.42 7.53 8.77
C THR A 78 2.52 7.49 7.70
N LEU A 79 2.82 6.33 7.11
CA LEU A 79 3.81 6.23 6.02
C LEU A 79 3.39 6.96 4.75
N ILE A 80 2.09 7.18 4.51
CA ILE A 80 1.61 7.92 3.33
C ILE A 80 1.80 9.43 3.48
N GLU A 81 1.73 9.96 4.71
CA GLU A 81 1.98 11.38 4.96
C GLU A 81 3.46 11.74 4.72
N GLY A 82 4.39 10.84 5.07
CA GLY A 82 5.82 10.98 4.80
C GLY A 82 6.15 11.01 3.31
N HIS A 83 5.56 10.13 2.50
CA HIS A 83 5.75 10.15 1.04
C HIS A 83 5.14 11.39 0.36
N HIS A 84 4.19 12.08 0.99
CA HIS A 84 3.72 13.38 0.52
C HIS A 84 4.74 14.51 0.79
N LEU A 85 5.57 14.38 1.84
CA LEU A 85 6.64 15.33 2.15
C LEU A 85 7.84 15.18 1.20
N ASP A 86 8.19 13.96 0.79
CA ASP A 86 9.29 13.73 -0.16
C ASP A 86 9.02 14.35 -1.55
N ASN A 87 7.76 14.36 -1.99
CA ASN A 87 7.36 15.00 -3.25
C ASN A 87 7.34 16.53 -3.22
N LYS A 88 7.21 17.16 -2.05
CA LYS A 88 7.36 18.63 -1.93
C LYS A 88 8.83 19.05 -1.88
N THR A 89 9.69 18.22 -1.30
CA THR A 89 11.12 18.52 -1.16
C THR A 89 11.87 18.38 -2.49
N SER A 90 11.42 17.49 -3.38
CA SER A 90 11.97 17.37 -4.75
C SER A 90 11.53 18.51 -5.69
N ALA A 91 10.33 19.08 -5.47
CA ALA A 91 9.84 20.23 -6.23
C ALA A 91 10.60 21.52 -5.86
N LEU A 92 10.93 21.74 -4.59
CA LEU A 92 11.67 22.92 -4.12
C LEU A 92 13.15 22.95 -4.56
N ARG A 93 13.72 21.82 -5.01
CA ARG A 93 15.11 21.76 -5.52
C ARG A 93 15.25 22.12 -6.99
N LYS A 94 14.17 22.16 -7.78
CA LYS A 94 14.23 22.47 -9.21
C LYS A 94 14.24 23.97 -9.54
N ASP A 95 13.96 24.82 -8.56
CA ASP A 95 13.90 26.28 -8.72
C ASP A 95 15.18 27.00 -8.27
N LEU A 96 16.24 26.25 -7.93
CA LEU A 96 17.58 26.79 -7.64
C LEU A 96 18.60 26.26 -8.65
N HIS A 97 18.45 26.58 -9.93
CA HIS A 97 19.54 26.60 -10.92
C HIS A 97 19.25 27.59 -12.04
#